data_AF-A0A5J5PRM1-F1
#
_entry.id   AF-A0A5J5PRM1-F1
#
_cell.length_a   1.000
_cell.length_b   1.000
_cell.length_c   1.000
_cell.angle_alpha   90.00
_cell.angle_beta   90.00
_cell.angle_gamma   90.00
#
_symmetry.space_group_name_H-M   'P 1'
#
loop_
_entity.id
_entity.type
_entity.pdbx_description
1 polymer ?
#
loop_
_entity_poly.entity_id
_entity_poly.type
_entity_poly.pdbx_seq_one_letter_code
_entity_poly.pdbx_strand_id
1 'polypeptide(L)'
;MNVSEDESQLSAIARQGSGSACRSLFGGYVKWIMGKEDDGSDSLAVQLVDEKHWEDLFIIIVLVSIFSNPHVLHFSNYRFIVATLQGDDFFPTRT
;
A
#
# COMPACT_ATOMS: atom_id res chain seq x y z
N MET A 1 -8.81 -12.68 -18.53
CA MET A 1 -7.34 -12.77 -18.67
C MET A 1 -6.93 -14.16 -18.23
N ASN A 2 -6.25 -14.92 -19.09
CA ASN A 2 -5.73 -16.25 -18.76
C ASN A 2 -4.20 -16.16 -18.70
N VAL A 3 -3.70 -15.45 -17.70
CA VAL A 3 -2.26 -15.22 -17.50
C VAL A 3 -1.79 -16.25 -16.48
N SER A 4 -0.73 -17.00 -16.81
CA SER A 4 -0.17 -18.07 -15.98
C SER A 4 0.95 -17.56 -15.08
N GLU A 5 0.72 -16.44 -14.41
CA GLU A 5 1.67 -15.80 -13.50
C GLU A 5 1.29 -16.11 -12.04
N ASP A 6 2.28 -16.16 -11.16
CA ASP A 6 2.03 -16.26 -9.72
C ASP A 6 1.54 -14.91 -9.15
N GLU A 7 0.88 -14.95 -7.98
CA GLU A 7 0.29 -13.77 -7.35
C GLU A 7 1.30 -12.66 -7.03
N SER A 8 2.57 -12.99 -6.76
CA SER A 8 3.62 -11.98 -6.56
C SER A 8 3.93 -11.27 -7.86
N GLN A 9 3.97 -11.94 -9.01
CA GLN A 9 4.14 -11.25 -10.31
C GLN A 9 2.93 -10.37 -10.65
N LEU A 10 1.71 -10.86 -10.41
CA LEU A 10 0.50 -10.04 -10.56
C LEU A 10 0.50 -8.81 -9.64
N SER A 11 1.18 -8.88 -8.49
CA SER A 11 1.33 -7.75 -7.57
C SER A 11 2.13 -6.60 -8.18
N ALA A 12 3.11 -6.89 -9.06
CA ALA A 12 3.87 -5.88 -9.79
C ALA A 12 2.96 -5.04 -10.69
N ILE A 13 1.98 -5.70 -11.33
CA ILE A 13 0.98 -5.08 -12.19
C ILE A 13 -0.01 -4.26 -11.36
N ALA A 14 -0.55 -4.84 -10.27
CA ALA A 14 -1.49 -4.15 -9.38
C ALA A 14 -0.89 -2.86 -8.79
N ARG A 15 0.40 -2.90 -8.41
CA ARG A 15 1.17 -1.74 -7.92
C ARG A 15 1.17 -0.58 -8.93
N GLN A 16 1.29 -0.85 -10.23
CA GLN A 16 1.32 0.19 -11.26
C GLN A 16 -0.02 0.92 -11.39
N GLY A 17 -1.15 0.25 -11.08
CA GLY A 17 -2.46 0.89 -11.02
C GLY A 17 -2.65 1.68 -9.72
N SER A 18 -2.30 1.08 -8.58
CA SER A 18 -2.33 1.71 -7.26
C SER A 18 -1.32 1.00 -6.35
N GLY A 19 -0.36 1.74 -5.78
CA GLY A 19 0.73 1.16 -5.02
C GLY A 19 0.27 0.22 -3.90
N SER A 20 -0.77 0.58 -3.13
CA SER A 20 -1.28 -0.27 -2.04
C SER A 20 -2.05 -1.51 -2.52
N ALA A 21 -2.57 -1.52 -3.76
CA ALA A 21 -3.39 -2.62 -4.27
C ALA A 21 -2.59 -3.93 -4.41
N CYS A 22 -1.28 -3.87 -4.57
CA CYS A 22 -0.42 -5.05 -4.64
C CYS A 22 -0.55 -5.95 -3.40
N ARG A 23 -0.78 -5.38 -2.21
CA ARG A 23 -0.91 -6.14 -0.97
C ARG A 23 -2.26 -6.81 -0.79
N SER A 24 -3.26 -6.45 -1.59
CA SER A 24 -4.61 -7.03 -1.52
C SER A 24 -4.77 -8.31 -2.36
N LEU A 25 -3.70 -8.78 -3.01
CA LEU A 25 -3.70 -10.05 -3.73
C LEU A 25 -3.56 -11.26 -2.80
N PHE A 26 -3.08 -11.05 -1.57
CA PHE A 26 -2.86 -12.10 -0.59
C PHE A 26 -3.75 -11.92 0.64
N GLY A 27 -4.10 -13.02 1.30
CA GLY A 27 -4.70 -13.03 2.65
C GLY A 27 -3.66 -12.84 3.76
N GLY A 28 -4.12 -12.68 5.00
CA GLY A 28 -3.24 -12.58 6.17
C GLY A 28 -2.38 -11.32 6.23
N TYR A 29 -1.11 -11.49 6.64
CA TYR A 29 -0.16 -10.40 6.75
C TYR A 29 0.73 -10.33 5.51
N VAL A 30 0.79 -9.15 4.89
CA VAL A 30 1.43 -8.97 3.60
C VAL A 30 2.42 -7.82 3.67
N LYS A 31 3.64 -8.05 3.16
CA LYS A 31 4.67 -7.03 3.01
C LYS A 31 4.79 -6.61 1.56
N TRP A 32 4.83 -5.31 1.30
CA TRP A 32 5.28 -4.77 0.02
C TRP A 32 6.79 -4.51 0.12
N ILE A 33 7.57 -5.23 -0.68
CA ILE A 33 9.02 -5.03 -0.83
C ILE A 33 9.24 -3.82 -1.74
N MET A 34 10.04 -2.85 -1.28
CA MET A 34 10.29 -1.62 -2.04
C MET A 34 11.06 -1.83 -3.36
N GLY A 35 11.78 -2.94 -3.46
CA GLY A 35 12.70 -3.22 -4.55
C GLY A 35 13.99 -2.39 -4.53
N LYS A 36 14.93 -2.75 -5.39
CA LYS A 36 16.19 -2.05 -5.64
C LYS A 36 16.46 -1.87 -7.13
N GLU A 37 15.80 -2.64 -7.98
CA GLU A 37 15.97 -2.56 -9.42
C GLU A 37 15.22 -1.34 -9.97
N ASP A 38 15.86 -0.60 -10.87
CA ASP A 38 15.29 0.63 -11.45
C ASP A 38 14.03 0.37 -12.28
N ASP A 39 13.88 -0.84 -12.82
CA ASP A 39 12.68 -1.28 -13.55
C ASP A 39 11.52 -1.66 -12.60
N GLY A 40 11.79 -1.72 -11.29
CA GLY A 40 10.84 -2.09 -10.26
C GLY A 40 10.37 -3.54 -10.34
N SER A 41 11.10 -4.43 -11.02
CA SER A 41 10.77 -5.86 -11.16
C SER A 41 10.78 -6.61 -9.82
N ASP A 42 11.57 -6.14 -8.85
CA ASP A 42 11.70 -6.74 -7.52
C ASP A 42 10.85 -6.06 -6.43
N SER A 43 10.05 -5.05 -6.81
CA SER A 43 9.11 -4.39 -5.91
C SER A 43 7.75 -5.09 -5.92
N LEU A 44 7.64 -6.15 -5.13
CA LEU A 44 6.51 -7.08 -5.12
C LEU A 44 5.85 -7.18 -3.74
N ALA A 45 4.59 -7.64 -3.71
CA ALA A 45 3.94 -8.09 -2.49
C ALA A 45 4.29 -9.55 -2.19
N VAL A 46 4.55 -9.83 -0.91
CA VAL A 46 4.81 -11.17 -0.39
C VAL A 46 3.96 -11.41 0.86
N GLN A 47 3.32 -12.58 0.92
CA GLN A 47 2.63 -13.03 2.13
C GLN A 47 3.69 -13.43 3.17
N LEU A 48 3.57 -12.89 4.38
CA LEU A 48 4.43 -13.25 5.52
C LEU A 48 3.86 -14.46 6.24
N VAL A 49 2.56 -14.41 6.54
CA VAL A 49 1.75 -15.47 7.15
C VAL A 49 0.31 -15.34 6.65
N ASP A 50 -0.41 -16.45 6.59
CA ASP A 50 -1.80 -16.47 6.16
C ASP A 50 -2.75 -15.92 7.24
N GLU A 51 -4.04 -15.79 6.90
CA GLU A 51 -5.07 -15.30 7.81
C GLU A 51 -5.33 -16.21 9.01
N LYS A 52 -4.92 -17.49 8.96
CA LYS A 52 -5.09 -18.46 10.06
C LYS A 52 -4.00 -18.33 11.11
N HIS A 53 -2.92 -17.60 10.82
CA HIS A 53 -1.86 -17.37 11.78
C HIS A 53 -2.34 -16.62 13.05
N TRP A 54 -3.34 -15.74 12.92
CA TRP A 54 -3.87 -14.95 14.04
C TRP A 54 -5.39 -14.82 13.97
N GLU A 55 -6.10 -15.93 14.22
CA GLU A 55 -7.57 -16.00 14.14
C GLU A 55 -8.28 -15.11 15.19
N ASP A 56 -7.63 -14.83 16.32
CA ASP A 56 -8.17 -13.99 17.40
C ASP A 56 -8.05 -12.48 17.12
N LEU A 57 -7.51 -12.07 15.98
CA LEU A 57 -7.40 -10.66 15.60
C LEU A 57 -8.75 -10.14 15.09
N PHE A 58 -9.28 -9.10 15.72
CA PHE A 58 -10.47 -8.40 15.27
C PHE A 58 -10.17 -6.96 14.87
N ILE A 59 -10.74 -6.50 13.75
CA ILE A 59 -10.61 -5.13 13.25
C ILE A 59 -11.94 -4.41 13.42
N ILE A 60 -11.91 -3.25 14.09
CA ILE A 60 -13.08 -2.37 14.22
C ILE A 60 -12.81 -1.09 13.44
N ILE A 61 -13.66 -0.78 12.46
CA ILE A 61 -13.58 0.45 11.67
C ILE A 61 -14.66 1.40 12.18
N VAL A 62 -14.24 2.53 12.75
CA VAL A 62 -15.14 3.59 13.23
C VAL A 62 -15.20 4.70 12.18
N LEU A 63 -16.37 4.88 11.58
CA LEU A 63 -16.61 5.99 10.66
C LEU A 63 -16.83 7.28 11.45
N VAL A 64 -15.88 8.21 11.34
CA VAL A 64 -15.98 9.54 11.95
C VAL A 64 -16.58 10.51 10.95
N SER A 65 -17.58 11.27 11.37
CA SER A 65 -18.13 12.34 10.54
C SER A 65 -17.08 13.42 10.35
N ILE A 66 -16.67 13.63 9.10
CA ILE A 66 -15.86 14.78 8.72
C ILE A 66 -16.81 15.93 8.36
N PHE A 67 -16.84 16.97 9.19
CA PHE A 67 -17.45 18.22 8.78
C PHE A 67 -16.48 18.93 7.84
N SER A 68 -16.81 18.95 6.55
CA SER A 68 -16.05 19.68 5.55
C SER A 68 -16.19 21.18 5.84
N ASN A 69 -15.32 21.71 6.69
CA ASN A 69 -15.09 23.15 6.72
C ASN A 69 -14.60 23.53 5.31
N PRO A 70 -15.23 24.47 4.60
CA PRO A 70 -14.82 24.85 3.25
C PRO A 70 -13.36 25.37 3.18
N HIS A 71 -12.73 25.67 4.31
CA HIS A 71 -11.31 26.02 4.41
C HIS A 71 -10.37 24.83 4.63
N VAL A 72 -10.86 23.61 4.84
CA VAL A 72 -10.05 22.40 4.99
C VAL A 72 -9.98 21.69 3.64
N LEU A 73 -8.83 21.80 2.98
CA LEU A 73 -8.57 21.14 1.70
C LEU A 73 -8.27 19.65 1.94
N HIS A 74 -9.11 18.78 1.37
CA HIS A 74 -8.82 17.35 1.32
C HIS A 74 -7.91 17.07 0.11
N PHE A 75 -6.65 16.76 0.35
CA PHE A 75 -5.72 16.37 -0.69
C PHE A 75 -5.84 14.87 -0.96
N SER A 76 -5.80 14.48 -2.23
CA SER A 76 -5.61 13.06 -2.59
C SER A 76 -4.29 12.55 -2.01
N ASN A 77 -4.26 11.28 -1.59
CA ASN A 77 -3.07 10.60 -1.08
C ASN A 77 -1.85 10.82 -2.00
N TYR A 78 -2.04 10.74 -3.32
CA TYR A 78 -0.96 10.96 -4.28
C TYR A 78 -0.35 12.36 -4.15
N ARG A 79 -1.19 13.40 -4.08
CA ARG A 79 -0.72 14.79 -3.98
C ARG A 79 -0.05 15.06 -2.65
N PHE A 80 -0.59 14.49 -1.57
CA PHE A 80 -0.03 14.65 -0.23
C PHE A 80 1.34 13.99 -0.13
N ILE A 81 1.48 12.74 -0.59
CA ILE A 81 2.77 12.01 -0.58
C ILE A 81 3.82 12.79 -1.37
N VAL A 82 3.51 13.22 -2.60
CA VAL A 82 4.47 14.00 -3.41
C VAL A 82 4.89 15.28 -2.70
N ALA A 83 3.97 16.00 -2.07
CA ALA A 83 4.29 17.20 -1.31
C ALA A 83 5.20 16.91 -0.10
N THR A 84 4.94 15.82 0.64
CA THR A 84 5.80 15.38 1.75
C THR A 84 7.21 15.04 1.26
N LEU A 85 7.34 14.28 0.16
CA LEU A 85 8.66 13.93 -0.40
C LEU A 85 9.48 15.14 -0.83
N GLN A 86 8.83 16.22 -1.24
CA GLN A 86 9.49 17.43 -1.73
C GLN A 86 9.77 18.47 -0.64
N GLY A 87 9.02 18.47 0.46
CA GLY A 87 9.02 19.57 1.43
C GLY A 87 9.24 19.20 2.90
N ASP A 88 9.28 17.91 3.25
CA ASP A 88 9.52 17.47 4.63
C ASP A 88 10.97 16.96 4.78
N ASP A 89 11.85 17.79 5.35
CA ASP A 89 13.25 17.45 5.60
C ASP A 89 13.43 16.27 6.57
N PHE A 90 12.40 15.93 7.36
CA PHE A 90 12.43 14.77 8.24
C PHE A 90 12.05 13.48 7.54
N PHE A 91 11.49 13.52 6.32
CA PHE A 91 11.06 12.33 5.61
C PHE A 91 12.16 11.25 5.47
N PRO A 92 13.42 11.58 5.10
CA PRO A 92 14.48 10.58 4.94
C PRO A 92 14.84 9.82 6.23
N THR A 93 14.48 10.36 7.39
CA THR A 93 14.77 9.73 8.69
C THR A 93 13.69 8.77 9.17
N ARG A 94 12.55 8.68 8.46
CA ARG A 94 11.49 7.73 8.79
C ARG A 94 11.85 6.36 8.21
N THR A 95 12.22 5.44 9.09
CA THR A 95 12.45 4.02 8.78
C THR A 95 11.28 3.16 9.21
#